data_AF-A0A4Y9SQE3-F1
#
_entry.id   AF-A0A4Y9SQE3-F1
#
_cell.length_a   1.000
_cell.length_b   1.000
_cell.length_c   1.000
_cell.angle_alpha   90.00
_cell.angle_beta   90.00
_cell.angle_gamma   90.00
#
_symmetry.space_group_name_H-M   'P 1'
#
loop_
_entity.id
_entity.type
_entity.pdbx_description
1 polymer ?
#
loop_
_entity_poly.entity_id
_entity_poly.type
_entity_poly.pdbx_seq_one_letter_code
_entity_poly.pdbx_strand_id
1 'polypeptide(L)'
;MSTALNATVAAAGLLILPVALVHSVFGQRMIFRAWDRKDPSLAALRRFRGILWATWHLASVLAAGIGVALILLGRDWHGGPQEAWLVRMLALAFLGSSALVAIGTRGRHPGWIGLGLSGTLALLG
;
A
#
# COMPACT_ATOMS: atom_id res chain seq x y z
N MET A 1 -6.62 -16.58 -19.89
CA MET A 1 -5.69 -16.65 -18.75
C MET A 1 -6.13 -17.82 -17.86
N SER A 2 -5.22 -18.53 -17.17
CA SER A 2 -5.62 -19.65 -16.31
C SER A 2 -6.26 -19.13 -15.01
N THR A 3 -7.12 -19.94 -14.39
CA THR A 3 -7.70 -19.65 -13.06
C THR A 3 -6.64 -19.35 -12.00
N ALA A 4 -5.44 -19.93 -12.13
CA ALA A 4 -4.30 -19.68 -11.25
C ALA A 4 -3.77 -18.24 -11.35
N LEU A 5 -3.70 -17.68 -12.56
CA LEU A 5 -3.26 -16.30 -12.78
C LEU A 5 -4.24 -15.30 -12.17
N ASN A 6 -5.53 -15.50 -12.43
CA ASN A 6 -6.64 -14.76 -11.83
C ASN A 6 -6.61 -14.79 -10.28
N ALA A 7 -6.40 -15.98 -9.70
CA ALA A 7 -6.26 -16.14 -8.25
C ALA A 7 -5.04 -15.42 -7.68
N THR A 8 -3.95 -15.34 -8.46
CA THR A 8 -2.72 -14.64 -8.06
C THR A 8 -2.95 -13.13 -7.98
N VAL A 9 -3.66 -12.53 -8.96
CA VAL A 9 -4.06 -11.11 -8.92
C VAL A 9 -4.96 -10.83 -7.73
N ALA A 10 -5.96 -11.70 -7.46
CA ALA A 10 -6.83 -11.53 -6.31
C ALA A 10 -6.06 -11.66 -4.97
N ALA A 11 -5.10 -12.58 -4.89
CA ALA A 11 -4.24 -12.75 -3.72
C ALA A 11 -3.36 -11.53 -3.46
N ALA A 12 -2.86 -10.87 -4.51
CA ALA A 12 -2.15 -9.60 -4.40
C ALA A 12 -3.04 -8.54 -3.72
N GLY A 13 -4.28 -8.39 -4.22
CA GLY A 13 -5.25 -7.46 -3.64
C GLY A 13 -5.61 -7.78 -2.19
N LEU A 14 -5.74 -9.07 -1.85
CA LEU A 14 -6.01 -9.49 -0.47
C LEU A 14 -4.85 -9.19 0.48
N LEU A 15 -3.61 -9.40 0.02
CA LEU A 15 -2.40 -9.20 0.82
C LEU A 15 -2.19 -7.74 1.22
N ILE A 16 -2.56 -6.78 0.37
CA ILE A 16 -2.34 -5.35 0.67
C ILE A 16 -3.34 -4.79 1.70
N LEU A 17 -4.51 -5.40 1.88
CA LEU A 17 -5.52 -4.89 2.84
C LEU A 17 -5.03 -4.88 4.29
N PRO A 18 -4.42 -5.97 4.83
CA PRO A 18 -3.79 -5.93 6.15
C PRO A 18 -2.67 -4.89 6.26
N VAL A 19 -1.86 -4.71 5.21
CA VAL A 19 -0.77 -3.72 5.19
C VAL A 19 -1.35 -2.31 5.32
N ALA A 20 -2.38 -1.99 4.56
CA ALA A 20 -3.09 -0.70 4.62
C ALA A 20 -3.70 -0.47 6.01
N LEU A 21 -4.36 -1.48 6.59
CA LEU A 21 -4.97 -1.39 7.92
C LEU A 21 -3.92 -1.16 9.01
N VAL A 22 -2.86 -1.99 9.02
CA VAL A 22 -1.77 -1.89 10.00
C VAL A 22 -1.08 -0.55 9.88
N HIS A 23 -0.76 -0.09 8.67
CA HIS A 23 -0.16 1.22 8.45
C HIS A 23 -1.01 2.35 9.08
N SER A 24 -2.31 2.39 8.78
CA SER A 24 -3.25 3.37 9.34
C SER A 24 -3.31 3.32 10.88
N VAL A 25 -3.52 2.14 11.46
CA VAL A 25 -3.69 1.96 12.91
C VAL A 25 -2.40 2.29 13.66
N PHE A 26 -1.25 1.85 13.15
CA PHE A 26 0.04 2.03 13.80
C PHE A 26 0.47 3.50 13.76
N GLY A 27 0.27 4.20 12.64
CA GLY A 27 0.54 5.64 12.60
C GLY A 27 -0.33 6.43 13.58
N GLN A 28 -1.62 6.12 13.65
CA GLN A 28 -2.51 6.78 14.60
C GLN A 28 -2.04 6.56 16.05
N ARG A 29 -1.69 5.33 16.41
CA ARG A 29 -1.32 4.97 17.79
C ARG A 29 0.07 5.43 18.19
N MET A 30 1.06 5.25 17.33
CA MET A 30 2.48 5.46 17.67
C MET A 30 2.99 6.84 17.30
N ILE A 31 2.48 7.44 16.22
CA ILE A 31 2.97 8.73 15.72
C ILE A 31 2.02 9.83 16.21
N PHE A 32 0.78 9.84 15.75
CA PHE A 32 -0.08 11.01 15.91
C PHE A 32 -0.67 11.19 17.31
N ARG A 33 -0.91 10.08 18.05
CA ARG A 33 -1.26 10.15 19.47
C ARG A 33 -0.07 10.55 20.35
N ALA A 34 1.15 10.12 19.99
CA ALA A 34 2.36 10.49 20.73
C ALA A 34 2.81 11.93 20.46
N TRP A 35 2.43 12.50 19.31
CA TRP A 35 2.79 13.85 18.88
C TRP A 35 2.33 14.95 19.84
N ASP A 36 1.29 14.72 20.66
CA ASP A 36 0.80 15.74 21.61
C ASP A 36 1.70 15.95 22.83
N ARG A 37 2.74 15.13 22.99
CA ARG A 37 3.81 15.39 23.97
C ARG A 37 4.56 16.66 23.51
N LYS A 38 4.73 17.62 24.42
CA LYS A 38 5.37 18.94 24.16
C LYS A 38 6.87 18.81 23.87
N ASP A 39 7.25 18.04 22.87
CA ASP A 39 8.62 17.93 22.40
C ASP A 39 8.99 19.22 21.64
N PRO A 40 9.94 20.02 22.14
CA PRO A 40 10.36 21.26 21.48
C PRO A 40 10.91 21.02 20.06
N SER A 41 11.46 19.84 19.78
CA SER A 41 12.03 19.49 18.47
C SER A 41 10.98 19.42 17.35
N LEU A 42 9.71 19.19 17.69
CA LEU A 42 8.61 19.07 16.73
C LEU A 42 7.88 20.39 16.48
N ALA A 43 8.25 21.48 17.14
CA ALA A 43 7.52 22.76 17.11
C ALA A 43 7.24 23.25 15.68
N ALA A 44 8.24 23.22 14.80
CA ALA A 44 8.11 23.64 13.41
C ALA A 44 7.23 22.70 12.55
N LEU A 45 7.12 21.42 12.94
CA LEU A 45 6.34 20.40 12.23
C LEU A 45 4.88 20.35 12.70
N ARG A 46 4.55 20.87 13.90
CA ARG A 46 3.18 20.87 14.43
C ARG A 46 2.18 21.57 13.51
N ARG A 47 2.58 22.63 12.82
CA ARG A 47 1.73 23.32 11.83
C ARG A 47 1.34 22.44 10.63
N PHE A 48 2.15 21.42 10.33
CA PHE A 48 1.91 20.46 9.24
C PHE A 48 1.29 19.15 9.73
N ARG A 49 0.97 19.03 11.03
CA ARG A 49 0.41 17.78 11.59
C ARG A 49 -0.83 17.33 10.84
N GLY A 50 -1.72 18.25 10.46
CA GLY A 50 -2.95 17.92 9.73
C GLY A 50 -2.68 17.24 8.40
N ILE A 51 -1.78 17.80 7.57
CA ILE A 51 -1.44 17.19 6.27
C ILE A 51 -0.62 15.90 6.44
N LEU A 52 0.28 15.82 7.42
CA LEU A 52 1.00 14.59 7.70
C LEU A 52 0.06 13.45 8.13
N TRP A 53 -0.91 13.77 8.98
CA TRP A 53 -1.97 12.85 9.40
C TRP A 53 -2.84 12.42 8.22
N ALA A 54 -3.30 13.39 7.42
CA ALA A 54 -4.15 13.12 6.27
C ALA A 54 -3.44 12.25 5.23
N THR A 55 -2.20 12.59 4.86
CA THR A 55 -1.40 11.82 3.89
C THR A 55 -1.11 10.40 4.36
N TRP A 56 -0.89 10.21 5.67
CA TRP A 56 -0.72 8.88 6.26
C TRP A 56 -1.95 7.98 6.06
N HIS A 57 -3.14 8.49 6.38
CA HIS A 57 -4.37 7.74 6.19
C HIS A 57 -4.77 7.63 4.71
N LEU A 58 -4.50 8.66 3.91
CA LEU A 58 -4.75 8.66 2.46
C LEU A 58 -4.01 7.51 1.78
N ALA A 59 -2.73 7.30 2.09
CA ALA A 59 -1.97 6.16 1.54
C ALA A 59 -2.63 4.82 1.89
N SER A 60 -3.15 4.67 3.11
CA SER A 60 -3.87 3.46 3.54
C SER A 60 -5.17 3.27 2.77
N VAL A 61 -5.96 4.34 2.60
CA VAL A 61 -7.24 4.30 1.87
C VAL A 61 -7.03 3.98 0.40
N LEU A 62 -6.04 4.61 -0.25
CA LEU A 62 -5.69 4.34 -1.63
C LEU A 62 -5.20 2.90 -1.82
N ALA A 63 -4.31 2.42 -0.95
CA ALA A 63 -3.84 1.04 -0.99
C ALA A 63 -4.98 0.02 -0.79
N ALA A 64 -5.91 0.30 0.12
CA ALA A 64 -7.09 -0.54 0.32
C ALA A 64 -8.01 -0.54 -0.92
N GLY A 65 -8.27 0.63 -1.51
CA GLY A 65 -9.06 0.77 -2.73
C GLY A 65 -8.45 0.02 -3.91
N ILE A 66 -7.14 0.15 -4.11
CA ILE A 66 -6.40 -0.61 -5.13
C ILE A 66 -6.45 -2.12 -4.83
N GLY A 67 -6.32 -2.52 -3.57
CA GLY A 67 -6.44 -3.91 -3.15
C GLY A 67 -7.79 -4.52 -3.49
N VAL A 68 -8.89 -3.81 -3.20
CA VAL A 68 -10.25 -4.21 -3.60
C VAL A 68 -10.38 -4.28 -5.12
N ALA A 69 -9.85 -3.30 -5.85
CA ALA A 69 -9.85 -3.33 -7.31
C ALA A 69 -9.12 -4.56 -7.88
N LEU A 70 -7.96 -4.94 -7.34
CA LEU A 70 -7.24 -6.15 -7.73
C LEU A 70 -8.02 -7.43 -7.40
N ILE A 71 -8.72 -7.49 -6.26
CA ILE A 71 -9.60 -8.63 -5.93
C ILE A 71 -10.72 -8.75 -6.96
N LEU A 72 -11.38 -7.65 -7.32
CA LEU A 72 -12.48 -7.66 -8.30
C LEU A 72 -11.96 -8.04 -9.70
N LEU A 73 -10.86 -7.42 -10.13
CA LEU A 73 -10.20 -7.77 -11.39
C LEU A 73 -9.80 -9.25 -11.44
N GLY A 74 -9.25 -9.80 -10.36
CA GLY A 74 -8.88 -11.21 -10.30
C GLY A 74 -10.07 -12.18 -10.30
N ARG A 75 -11.28 -11.74 -9.89
CA ARG A 75 -12.49 -12.58 -9.92
C ARG A 75 -13.15 -12.60 -11.29
N ASP A 76 -13.29 -11.43 -11.90
CA ASP A 76 -14.04 -11.23 -13.14
C ASP A 76 -13.12 -10.95 -14.34
N TRP A 77 -11.87 -11.44 -14.31
CA TRP A 77 -10.88 -11.18 -15.36
C TRP A 77 -11.30 -11.79 -16.70
N HIS A 78 -11.43 -10.95 -17.73
CA HIS A 78 -11.80 -11.39 -19.07
C HIS A 78 -10.59 -11.58 -20.01
N GLY A 79 -9.37 -11.27 -19.56
CA GLY A 79 -8.17 -11.49 -20.36
C GLY A 79 -7.86 -10.37 -21.33
N GLY A 80 -8.54 -9.23 -21.20
CA GLY A 80 -8.38 -8.12 -22.12
C GLY A 80 -6.99 -7.47 -22.00
N PRO A 81 -6.40 -6.97 -23.11
CA PRO A 81 -5.12 -6.27 -23.05
C PRO A 81 -5.15 -5.02 -22.15
N GLN A 82 -6.32 -4.38 -22.01
CA GLN A 82 -6.53 -3.24 -21.13
C GLN A 82 -6.46 -3.63 -19.64
N GLU A 83 -7.08 -4.76 -19.27
CA GLU A 83 -7.04 -5.28 -17.89
C GLU A 83 -5.61 -5.67 -17.52
N ALA A 84 -4.94 -6.40 -18.41
CA ALA A 84 -3.53 -6.79 -18.26
C ALA A 84 -2.62 -5.57 -18.07
N TRP A 85 -2.85 -4.51 -18.86
CA TRP A 85 -2.10 -3.26 -18.72
C TRP A 85 -2.37 -2.59 -17.37
N LEU A 86 -3.64 -2.49 -16.96
CA LEU A 86 -4.03 -1.90 -15.68
C LEU A 86 -3.36 -2.62 -14.49
N VAL A 87 -3.42 -3.95 -14.44
CA VAL A 87 -2.77 -4.73 -13.38
C VAL A 87 -1.26 -4.53 -13.36
N ARG A 88 -0.60 -4.48 -14.53
CA ARG A 88 0.84 -4.19 -14.62
C ARG A 88 1.16 -2.81 -14.05
N MET A 89 0.36 -1.78 -14.34
CA MET A 89 0.57 -0.44 -13.79
C MET A 89 0.39 -0.41 -12.27
N LEU A 90 -0.62 -1.10 -11.74
CA LEU A 90 -0.85 -1.22 -10.30
C LEU A 90 0.29 -2.00 -9.61
N ALA A 91 0.76 -3.08 -10.25
CA ALA A 91 1.91 -3.87 -9.79
C ALA A 91 3.18 -3.01 -9.69
N LEU A 92 3.49 -2.24 -10.74
CA LEU A 92 4.63 -1.32 -10.76
C LEU A 92 4.50 -0.20 -9.73
N ALA A 93 3.28 0.30 -9.48
CA ALA A 93 3.04 1.28 -8.42
C ALA A 93 3.36 0.71 -7.03
N PHE A 94 2.98 -0.55 -6.75
CA PHE A 94 3.35 -1.21 -5.50
C PHE A 94 4.85 -1.52 -5.39
N LEU A 95 5.49 -1.96 -6.47
CA LEU A 95 6.93 -2.20 -6.49
C LEU A 95 7.73 -0.90 -6.30
N GLY A 96 7.33 0.19 -6.97
CA GLY A 96 7.91 1.51 -6.79
C GLY A 96 7.73 2.02 -5.35
N SER A 97 6.54 1.81 -4.77
CA SER A 97 6.27 2.16 -3.37
C SER A 97 7.10 1.30 -2.40
N SER A 98 7.26 0.01 -2.68
CA SER A 98 8.12 -0.90 -1.92
C SER A 98 9.57 -0.42 -1.92
N ALA A 99 10.10 -0.11 -3.11
CA ALA A 99 11.45 0.42 -3.27
C ALA A 99 11.64 1.74 -2.51
N LEU A 100 10.67 2.66 -2.59
CA LEU A 100 10.71 3.93 -1.88
C LEU A 100 10.75 3.71 -0.35
N VAL A 101 9.91 2.83 0.19
CA VAL A 101 9.89 2.51 1.63
C VAL A 101 11.19 1.82 2.04
N ALA A 102 11.69 0.86 1.25
CA ALA A 102 12.94 0.17 1.53
C ALA A 102 14.13 1.14 1.56
N ILE A 103 14.26 2.01 0.55
CA ILE A 103 15.34 2.99 0.46
C ILE A 103 15.20 4.03 1.59
N GLY A 104 14.02 4.63 1.74
CA GLY A 104 13.76 5.69 2.72
C GLY A 104 13.95 5.23 4.17
N THR A 105 13.74 3.94 4.46
CA THR A 105 13.89 3.37 5.82
C THR A 105 15.15 2.52 5.97
N ARG A 106 16.00 2.45 4.93
CA ARG A 106 17.19 1.58 4.84
C ARG A 106 16.84 0.12 5.20
N GLY A 107 15.73 -0.37 4.67
CA GLY A 107 15.22 -1.72 4.85
C GLY A 107 14.58 -2.02 6.22
N ARG A 108 14.59 -1.06 7.16
CA ARG A 108 14.17 -1.32 8.56
C ARG A 108 12.66 -1.37 8.76
N HIS A 109 11.86 -0.80 7.84
CA HIS A 109 10.42 -0.79 7.98
C HIS A 109 9.78 -1.95 7.22
N PRO A 110 9.08 -2.90 7.88
CA PRO A 110 8.59 -4.13 7.24
C PRO A 110 7.55 -3.88 6.13
N GLY A 111 6.96 -2.68 6.05
CA GLY A 111 5.99 -2.33 5.01
C GLY A 111 6.49 -2.50 3.58
N TRP A 112 7.80 -2.42 3.31
CA TRP A 112 8.33 -2.67 1.96
C TRP A 112 8.08 -4.12 1.51
N ILE A 113 8.06 -5.08 2.44
CA ILE A 113 7.83 -6.50 2.15
C ILE A 113 6.40 -6.69 1.65
N GLY A 114 5.40 -6.19 2.38
CA GLY A 114 3.99 -6.35 2.00
C GLY A 114 3.66 -5.69 0.66
N LEU A 115 4.19 -4.47 0.43
CA LEU A 115 4.07 -3.78 -0.86
C LEU A 115 4.76 -4.56 -1.99
N GLY A 116 5.98 -5.05 -1.75
CA GLY A 116 6.77 -5.77 -2.73
C GLY A 116 6.10 -7.08 -3.14
N LEU A 117 5.68 -7.88 -2.16
CA LEU A 117 4.97 -9.14 -2.40
C LEU A 117 3.65 -8.91 -3.14
N SER A 118 2.87 -7.88 -2.76
CA SER A 118 1.64 -7.54 -3.49
C SER A 118 1.93 -7.15 -4.94
N GLY A 119 2.96 -6.33 -5.17
CA GLY A 119 3.36 -5.94 -6.52
C GLY A 119 3.86 -7.12 -7.35
N THR A 120 4.67 -8.01 -6.77
CA THR A 120 5.18 -9.21 -7.44
C THR A 120 4.06 -10.18 -7.78
N LEU A 121 3.12 -10.44 -6.86
CA LEU A 121 1.96 -11.29 -7.14
C LEU A 121 1.11 -10.71 -8.27
N ALA A 122 0.82 -9.40 -8.23
CA ALA A 122 0.07 -8.74 -9.29
C ALA A 122 0.79 -8.78 -10.64
N LEU A 123 2.13 -8.79 -10.67
CA LEU A 123 2.90 -8.86 -11.92
C LEU A 123 2.96 -10.28 -12.51
N LEU A 124 2.88 -11.30 -11.65
CA LEU A 124 2.95 -12.71 -12.03
C LEU A 124 1.59 -13.33 -12.32
N GLY A 125 0.50 -12.71 -11.85
CA GLY A 125 -0.87 -13.01 -12.24
C GLY A 125 -1.22 -12.37 -13.57
#